data_AF-A0AAP3DK16-F1
#
_entry.id   AF-A0AAP3DK16-F1
#
_cell.length_a   1.000
_cell.length_b   1.000
_cell.length_c   1.000
_cell.angle_alpha   90.00
_cell.angle_beta   90.00
_cell.angle_gamma   90.00
#
_symmetry.space_group_name_H-M   'P 1'
#
loop_
_entity.id
_entity.type
_entity.pdbx_description
1 polymer ?
#
loop_
_entity_poly.entity_id
_entity_poly.type
_entity_poly.pdbx_seq_one_letter_code
_entity_poly.pdbx_strand_id
1 'polypeptide(L)'
;MLIPSNEAIPFDTIGPAIGGVSLVNSDSIHIAQGGDYSIYFLVAVMPISTLQPEYIEVGLMINNKEIPDFKTSTVTTNSDSANSAIQISREAIVSIPANTTLQLRNLQNNAFTINSSSVSGVTIKIIKLN
;
A
#
# COMPACT_ATOMS: atom_id res chain seq x y z
N MET A 1 -0.56 5.97 12.57
CA MET A 1 -1.97 5.98 12.10
C MET A 1 -2.49 4.56 12.07
N LEU A 2 -3.64 4.25 12.69
CA LEU A 2 -4.23 2.91 12.69
C LEU A 2 -4.89 2.62 11.33
N ILE A 3 -4.56 1.48 10.72
CA ILE A 3 -5.21 0.95 9.52
C ILE A 3 -5.97 -0.32 9.91
N PRO A 4 -7.32 -0.28 9.92
CA PRO A 4 -8.11 -1.48 10.19
C PRO A 4 -7.93 -2.56 9.12
N SER A 5 -8.39 -3.77 9.45
CA SER A 5 -8.47 -4.85 8.47
C SER A 5 -9.36 -4.46 7.29
N ASN A 6 -8.96 -4.87 6.08
CA ASN A 6 -9.72 -4.66 4.85
C ASN A 6 -9.98 -3.17 4.54
N GLU A 7 -9.21 -2.25 5.13
CA GLU A 7 -9.33 -0.81 4.85
C GLU A 7 -8.25 -0.32 3.89
N ALA A 8 -8.56 0.77 3.21
CA ALA A 8 -7.62 1.43 2.33
C ALA A 8 -6.59 2.24 3.11
N ILE A 9 -5.36 2.25 2.61
CA ILE A 9 -4.26 2.99 3.19
C ILE A 9 -4.24 4.39 2.57
N PRO A 10 -4.41 5.46 3.36
CA PRO A 10 -4.44 6.80 2.83
C PRO A 10 -3.04 7.37 2.60
N PHE A 11 -2.98 8.29 1.65
CA PHE A 11 -1.88 9.16 1.26
C PHE A 11 -2.30 10.60 1.57
N ASP A 12 -1.43 11.32 2.26
CA ASP A 12 -1.63 12.72 2.67
C ASP A 12 -1.00 13.72 1.71
N THR A 13 -0.09 13.25 0.86
CA THR A 13 0.74 14.08 -0.02
C THR A 13 0.84 13.46 -1.41
N ILE A 14 0.88 14.32 -2.42
CA ILE A 14 1.07 13.93 -3.82
C ILE A 14 2.35 14.55 -4.35
N GLY A 15 3.22 13.71 -4.92
CA GLY A 15 4.39 14.14 -5.68
C GLY A 15 4.03 14.53 -7.11
N PRO A 16 5.02 14.67 -8.01
CA PRO A 16 4.76 14.92 -9.42
C PRO A 16 3.85 13.85 -10.04
N ALA A 17 2.75 14.29 -10.67
CA ALA A 17 1.79 13.40 -11.32
C ALA A 17 1.61 13.79 -12.80
N ILE A 18 1.88 12.84 -13.69
CA ILE A 18 1.75 12.97 -15.16
C ILE A 18 1.19 11.66 -15.74
N GLY A 19 0.88 11.63 -17.03
CA GLY A 19 0.54 10.37 -17.73
C GLY A 19 -0.83 9.79 -17.35
N GLY A 20 -1.76 10.62 -16.88
CA GLY A 20 -3.12 10.19 -16.54
C GLY A 20 -3.25 9.53 -15.16
N VAL A 21 -2.25 9.66 -14.29
CA VAL A 21 -2.32 9.25 -12.88
C VAL A 21 -2.71 10.45 -12.02
N SER A 22 -3.67 10.29 -11.12
CA SER A 22 -4.09 11.35 -10.19
C SER A 22 -4.61 10.78 -8.88
N LEU A 23 -4.37 11.47 -7.76
CA LEU A 23 -4.98 11.15 -6.48
C LEU A 23 -6.36 11.82 -6.42
N VAL A 24 -7.43 11.02 -6.33
CA VAL A 24 -8.82 11.52 -6.33
C VAL A 24 -9.23 11.98 -4.94
N ASN A 25 -8.87 11.18 -3.95
CA ASN A 25 -9.05 11.44 -2.52
C ASN A 25 -7.88 10.78 -1.77
N SER A 26 -7.87 10.80 -0.44
CA SER A 26 -6.74 10.32 0.33
C SER A 26 -6.34 8.86 0.04
N ASP A 27 -7.23 7.96 -0.35
CA ASP A 27 -6.90 6.53 -0.50
C ASP A 27 -7.08 5.97 -1.92
N SER A 28 -7.54 6.81 -2.85
CA SER A 28 -7.97 6.38 -4.18
C SER A 28 -7.19 7.10 -5.28
N ILE A 29 -6.50 6.33 -6.11
CA ILE A 29 -5.70 6.81 -7.24
C ILE A 29 -6.43 6.47 -8.55
N HIS A 30 -6.69 7.46 -9.38
CA HIS A 30 -7.29 7.26 -10.70
C HIS A 30 -6.23 7.14 -11.78
N ILE A 31 -6.43 6.15 -12.65
CA ILE A 31 -5.64 5.86 -13.85
C ILE A 31 -6.54 6.08 -15.06
N ALA A 32 -6.39 7.22 -15.74
CA ALA A 32 -7.21 7.61 -16.88
C ALA A 32 -6.87 6.81 -18.15
N GLN A 33 -5.58 6.46 -18.34
CA GLN A 33 -5.11 5.80 -19.56
C GLN A 33 -4.81 4.32 -19.31
N GLY A 34 -5.24 3.44 -20.20
CA GLY A 34 -4.83 2.04 -20.15
C GLY A 34 -3.35 1.89 -20.57
N GLY A 35 -2.72 0.81 -20.11
CA GLY A 35 -1.33 0.48 -20.44
C GLY A 35 -0.67 -0.38 -19.37
N ASP A 36 0.64 -0.62 -19.52
CA ASP A 36 1.42 -1.26 -18.48
C ASP A 36 2.06 -0.20 -17.56
N TYR A 37 2.03 -0.48 -16.27
CA TYR A 37 2.54 0.40 -15.24
C TYR A 37 3.56 -0.33 -14.38
N SER A 38 4.73 0.27 -14.17
CA SER A 38 5.61 -0.10 -13.07
C SER A 38 5.05 0.53 -11.80
N ILE A 39 4.70 -0.30 -10.83
CA ILE A 39 4.14 0.13 -9.56
C ILE A 39 5.02 -0.39 -8.45
N TYR A 40 5.44 0.52 -7.58
CA TYR A 40 6.15 0.23 -6.36
C TYR A 40 5.38 0.81 -5.18
N PHE A 41 5.31 0.06 -4.09
CA PHE A 41 4.91 0.62 -2.80
C PHE A 41 5.85 0.21 -1.68
N LEU A 42 5.87 1.04 -0.64
CA LEU A 42 6.49 0.79 0.64
C LEU A 42 5.55 1.25 1.75
N VAL A 43 5.36 0.40 2.76
CA VAL A 43 4.63 0.70 3.99
C VAL A 43 5.54 0.40 5.17
N ALA A 44 5.78 1.40 6.02
CA ALA A 44 6.43 1.21 7.30
C ALA A 44 5.36 0.94 8.36
N VAL A 45 5.29 -0.29 8.86
CA VAL A 45 4.30 -0.73 9.84
C VAL A 45 4.92 -0.90 11.22
N MET A 46 4.11 -0.67 12.25
CA MET A 46 4.36 -1.04 13.63
C MET A 46 3.28 -2.04 14.05
N PRO A 47 3.67 -3.17 14.66
CA PRO A 47 2.73 -4.11 15.26
C PRO A 47 1.89 -3.41 16.34
N ILE A 48 0.64 -3.83 16.51
CA ILE A 48 -0.24 -3.32 17.58
C ILE A 48 -0.07 -4.14 18.85
N SER A 49 0.06 -5.46 18.71
CA SER A 49 0.21 -6.41 19.80
C SER A 49 1.67 -6.67 20.13
N THR A 50 1.99 -6.60 21.42
CA THR A 50 3.28 -7.05 21.98
C THR A 50 3.21 -8.49 22.50
N LEU A 51 2.04 -9.15 22.41
CA LEU A 51 1.76 -10.42 23.07
C LEU A 51 1.59 -11.60 22.09
N GLN A 52 1.25 -11.33 20.84
CA GLN A 52 1.00 -12.37 19.83
C GLN A 52 1.58 -11.94 18.47
N PRO A 53 2.07 -12.88 17.66
CA PRO A 53 2.50 -12.55 16.31
C PRO A 53 1.34 -12.00 15.46
N GLU A 54 1.58 -10.93 14.72
CA GLU A 54 0.60 -10.35 13.80
C GLU A 54 1.02 -10.63 12.36
N TYR A 55 0.10 -11.23 11.61
CA TYR A 55 0.23 -11.33 10.16
C TYR A 55 -0.32 -10.07 9.52
N ILE A 56 0.53 -9.37 8.77
CA ILE A 56 0.19 -8.15 8.05
C ILE A 56 0.31 -8.45 6.55
N GLU A 57 -0.75 -8.17 5.80
CA GLU A 57 -0.78 -8.30 4.34
C GLU A 57 -1.17 -6.99 3.71
N VAL A 58 -0.32 -6.47 2.83
CA VAL A 58 -0.60 -5.26 2.07
C VAL A 58 -0.61 -5.60 0.59
N GLY A 59 -1.58 -5.09 -0.15
CA GLY A 59 -1.63 -5.26 -1.58
C GLY A 59 -2.45 -4.20 -2.29
N LEU A 60 -2.38 -4.23 -3.62
CA LEU A 60 -3.05 -3.26 -4.49
C LEU A 60 -4.33 -3.87 -5.06
N MET A 61 -5.39 -3.06 -5.08
CA MET A 61 -6.65 -3.39 -5.73
C MET A 61 -6.87 -2.52 -6.97
N ILE A 62 -7.40 -3.12 -8.03
CA ILE A 62 -7.97 -2.46 -9.23
C ILE A 62 -9.48 -2.57 -9.14
N ASN A 63 -10.18 -1.44 -9.10
CA ASN A 63 -11.66 -1.40 -9.06
C ASN A 63 -12.23 -2.36 -7.99
N ASN A 64 -11.64 -2.33 -6.79
CA ASN A 64 -11.99 -3.18 -5.65
C ASN A 64 -11.79 -4.70 -5.88
N LYS A 65 -10.93 -5.09 -6.83
CA LYS A 65 -10.44 -6.47 -7.03
C LYS A 65 -8.94 -6.53 -6.78
N GLU A 66 -8.50 -7.51 -6.00
CA GLU A 66 -7.07 -7.74 -5.77
C GLU A 66 -6.34 -8.00 -7.09
N ILE A 67 -5.19 -7.38 -7.28
CA ILE A 67 -4.28 -7.75 -8.38
C ILE A 67 -3.54 -9.02 -7.95
N PRO A 68 -3.70 -10.14 -8.67
CA PRO A 68 -2.95 -11.36 -8.40
C PRO A 68 -1.47 -11.04 -8.39
N ASP A 69 -0.73 -11.61 -7.43
CA ASP A 69 0.70 -11.37 -7.32
C ASP A 69 1.06 -9.87 -7.21
N PHE A 70 0.24 -9.05 -6.54
CA PHE A 70 0.64 -7.72 -6.09
C PHE A 70 0.36 -7.50 -4.59
N LYS A 71 0.47 -8.57 -3.80
CA LYS A 71 0.46 -8.52 -2.34
C LYS A 71 1.80 -8.92 -1.73
N THR A 72 2.12 -8.38 -0.59
CA THR A 72 3.25 -8.84 0.20
C THR A 72 2.84 -8.88 1.65
N SER A 73 3.41 -9.84 2.37
CA SER A 73 3.05 -10.14 3.74
C SER A 73 4.28 -10.23 4.60
N THR A 74 4.13 -9.86 5.86
CA THR A 74 5.13 -10.13 6.88
C THR A 74 4.45 -10.68 8.13
N VAL A 75 5.22 -11.43 8.91
CA VAL A 75 4.83 -11.86 10.25
C VAL A 75 5.67 -11.05 11.21
N THR A 76 5.00 -10.33 12.09
CA THR A 76 5.66 -9.56 13.14
C THR A 76 5.54 -10.34 14.43
N THR A 77 6.64 -10.44 15.19
CA THR A 77 6.69 -11.13 16.47
C THR A 77 6.76 -10.11 17.61
N ASN A 78 6.50 -10.56 18.84
CA ASN A 78 6.66 -9.75 20.04
C ASN A 78 8.07 -9.15 20.19
N SER A 79 9.12 -9.82 19.70
CA SER A 79 10.48 -9.27 19.67
C SER A 79 10.65 -8.12 18.67
N ASP A 80 9.86 -8.09 17.60
CA ASP A 80 9.91 -7.01 16.59
C ASP A 80 9.20 -5.74 17.08
N SER A 81 8.36 -5.86 18.11
CA SER A 81 7.68 -4.72 18.75
C SER A 81 8.62 -3.79 19.53
N ALA A 82 9.89 -4.18 19.69
CA ALA A 82 10.92 -3.38 20.34
C ALA A 82 11.49 -2.31 19.38
N ASN A 83 10.71 -1.27 19.12
CA ASN A 83 11.14 0.04 18.59
C ASN A 83 11.56 0.14 17.11
N SER A 84 11.47 -0.91 16.29
CA SER A 84 11.81 -0.83 14.86
C SER A 84 10.59 -0.98 13.97
N ALA A 85 10.39 -0.02 13.05
CA ALA A 85 9.41 -0.16 11.98
C ALA A 85 9.78 -1.34 11.08
N ILE A 86 8.78 -2.13 10.71
CA ILE A 86 8.95 -3.16 9.69
C ILE A 86 8.55 -2.55 8.36
N GLN A 87 9.45 -2.63 7.37
CA GLN A 87 9.17 -2.15 6.03
C GLN A 87 8.67 -3.28 5.16
N ILE A 88 7.49 -3.07 4.58
CA ILE A 88 6.88 -3.96 3.61
C ILE A 88 6.92 -3.23 2.28
N SER A 89 7.55 -3.82 1.27
CA SER A 89 7.59 -3.23 -0.06
C SER A 89 7.38 -4.27 -1.15
N ARG A 90 6.82 -3.81 -2.27
CA ARG A 90 6.72 -4.62 -3.48
C ARG A 90 6.81 -3.74 -4.72
N GLU A 91 7.41 -4.30 -5.76
CA GLU A 91 7.41 -3.76 -7.11
C GLU A 91 6.88 -4.81 -8.08
N ALA A 92 6.08 -4.39 -9.05
CA ALA A 92 5.77 -5.21 -10.21
C ALA A 92 5.32 -4.34 -11.39
N ILE A 93 5.27 -4.96 -12.57
CA ILE A 93 4.61 -4.39 -13.75
C ILE A 93 3.19 -4.96 -13.81
N VAL A 94 2.21 -4.07 -13.92
CA VAL A 94 0.79 -4.43 -13.96
C VAL A 94 0.13 -3.79 -15.17
N SER A 95 -0.55 -4.60 -15.99
CA SER A 95 -1.41 -4.11 -17.06
C SER A 95 -2.72 -3.58 -16.47
N ILE A 96 -3.00 -2.29 -16.65
CA ILE A 96 -4.16 -1.62 -16.07
C ILE A 96 -5.09 -1.13 -17.19
N PRO A 97 -6.40 -1.44 -17.12
CA PRO A 97 -7.40 -0.84 -18.02
C PRO A 97 -7.54 0.66 -17.83
N ALA A 98 -7.94 1.37 -18.89
CA ALA A 98 -8.28 2.79 -18.79
C ALA A 98 -9.42 3.04 -17.79
N ASN A 99 -9.45 4.23 -17.20
CA ASN A 99 -10.45 4.67 -16.23
C ASN A 99 -10.56 3.76 -14.98
N THR A 100 -9.42 3.34 -14.45
CA THR A 100 -9.34 2.46 -13.28
C THR A 100 -9.14 3.26 -11.99
N THR A 101 -9.68 2.75 -10.88
CA THR A 101 -9.32 3.18 -9.53
C THR A 101 -8.38 2.16 -8.89
N LEU A 102 -7.24 2.63 -8.42
CA LEU A 102 -6.27 1.89 -7.62
C LEU A 102 -6.40 2.26 -6.14
N GLN A 103 -6.32 1.25 -5.28
CA GLN A 103 -6.24 1.43 -3.83
C GLN A 103 -5.19 0.50 -3.24
N LEU A 104 -4.30 1.02 -2.40
CA LEU A 104 -3.44 0.19 -1.55
C LEU A 104 -4.23 -0.16 -0.29
N ARG A 105 -4.28 -1.44 0.10
CA ARG A 105 -5.11 -1.88 1.23
C ARG A 105 -4.37 -2.80 2.18
N ASN A 106 -4.84 -2.83 3.42
CA ASN A 106 -4.62 -3.93 4.33
C ASN A 106 -5.55 -5.09 3.95
N LEU A 107 -5.01 -6.19 3.40
CA LEU A 107 -5.82 -7.28 2.84
C LEU A 107 -6.25 -8.34 3.87
N GLN A 108 -5.64 -8.39 5.06
CA GLN A 108 -5.92 -9.41 6.08
C GLN A 108 -6.58 -8.89 7.36
N ASN A 109 -6.98 -9.83 8.23
CA ASN A 109 -7.82 -9.61 9.41
C ASN A 109 -7.21 -8.79 10.55
N ASN A 110 -5.89 -8.55 10.55
CA ASN A 110 -5.25 -7.78 11.61
C ASN A 110 -5.12 -6.31 11.21
N ALA A 111 -5.51 -5.41 12.10
CA ALA A 111 -5.15 -4.01 11.97
C ALA A 111 -3.63 -3.83 12.21
N PHE A 112 -3.05 -2.77 11.67
CA PHE A 112 -1.68 -2.37 12.00
C PHE A 112 -1.58 -0.86 12.12
N THR A 113 -0.50 -0.36 12.71
CA THR A 113 -0.23 1.08 12.76
C THR A 113 0.84 1.45 11.74
N ILE A 114 0.60 2.44 10.89
CA ILE A 114 1.66 3.06 10.09
C ILE A 114 2.60 3.82 11.03
N ASN A 115 3.90 3.54 10.89
CA ASN A 115 4.93 4.28 11.59
C ASN A 115 4.99 5.71 11.05
N SER A 116 4.61 6.68 11.87
CA SER A 116 4.65 8.10 11.54
C SER A 116 5.93 8.81 11.99
N SER A 117 6.88 8.10 12.60
CA SER A 117 8.20 8.67 12.95
C SER A 117 9.24 8.50 11.83
N SER A 118 8.92 7.77 10.76
CA SER A 118 9.71 7.77 9.53
C SER A 118 9.44 9.02 8.69
N VAL A 119 10.41 9.39 7.83
CA VAL A 119 10.27 10.50 6.87
C VAL A 119 9.06 10.30 5.94
N SER A 120 8.71 9.04 5.66
CA SER A 120 7.47 8.65 5.00
C SER A 120 6.99 7.32 5.59
N GLY A 121 5.74 7.28 6.07
CA GLY A 121 5.11 6.06 6.58
C GLY A 121 4.58 5.16 5.46
N VAL A 122 4.20 5.77 4.32
CA VAL A 122 3.67 5.10 3.14
C VAL A 122 4.16 5.83 1.90
N THR A 123 4.68 5.09 0.93
CA THR A 123 5.01 5.62 -0.40
C THR A 123 4.42 4.70 -1.46
N ILE A 124 3.84 5.28 -2.50
CA ILE A 124 3.52 4.59 -3.74
C ILE A 124 4.08 5.38 -4.92
N LYS A 125 4.69 4.66 -5.87
CA LYS A 125 5.21 5.21 -7.12
C LYS A 125 4.59 4.45 -8.28
N ILE A 126 4.01 5.18 -9.22
CA ILE A 126 3.32 4.62 -10.38
C ILE A 126 3.92 5.29 -11.62
N ILE A 127 4.46 4.49 -12.53
CA ILE A 127 5.09 4.96 -13.77
C ILE A 127 4.44 4.24 -14.94
N LYS A 128 3.81 4.98 -15.85
CA LYS A 128 3.33 4.44 -17.12
C LYS A 128 4.52 4.07 -18.01
N LEU A 129 4.53 2.86 -18.57
CA LEU A 129 5.63 2.36 -19.40
C LEU A 129 5.35 2.51 -20.91
N ASN A 130 4.08 2.47 -21.30
CA ASN A 130 3.58 2.43 -22.68
C ASN A 130 2.13 2.94 -22.76
#